data_AF-A0A7J9FIH9-F1
#
_entry.id   AF-A0A7J9FIH9-F1
#
_cell.length_a   1.000
_cell.length_b   1.000
_cell.length_c   1.000
_cell.angle_alpha   90.00
_cell.angle_beta   90.00
_cell.angle_gamma   90.00
#
_symmetry.space_group_name_H-M   'P 1'
#
loop_
_entity.id
_entity.type
_entity.pdbx_description
1 polymer ?
#
loop_
_entity_poly.entity_id
_entity_poly.type
_entity_poly.pdbx_seq_one_letter_code
_entity_poly.pdbx_strand_id
1 'polypeptide(L)'
;MSNTWKQIHQMKRITVGATTTLEYHGWRSKRINDNIPRPREERVRSIEKHLRVVPSELEIIKQDFEKRSSELGKKIEQLEEEKMHLALDVDILKLEAEKLRKGKNKAEEDLDSLKIDYKKLRLSIRTAGLGKTSEQWRQEIKEEKTKSD
;
A
#
# COMPACT_ATOMS: atom_id res chain seq x y z
N MET A 1 -63.75 59.88 -26.96
CA MET A 1 -64.07 60.12 -25.53
C MET A 1 -62.80 60.23 -24.66
N SER A 2 -61.67 60.74 -25.18
CA SER A 2 -60.35 60.68 -24.52
C SER A 2 -59.65 62.03 -24.41
N ASN A 3 -60.40 63.15 -24.44
CA ASN A 3 -59.83 64.50 -24.40
C ASN A 3 -60.18 65.30 -23.13
N THR A 4 -61.11 64.82 -22.28
CA THR A 4 -61.51 65.50 -21.03
C THR A 4 -60.67 65.07 -19.81
N TRP A 5 -60.04 63.89 -19.83
CA TRP A 5 -59.18 63.39 -18.73
C TRP A 5 -57.84 64.14 -18.60
N LYS A 6 -57.26 64.59 -19.73
CA LYS A 6 -55.98 65.32 -19.74
C LYS A 6 -56.08 66.75 -19.19
N GLN A 7 -57.27 67.37 -19.23
CA GLN A 7 -57.49 68.75 -18.78
C GLN A 7 -57.56 68.89 -17.26
N ILE A 8 -58.22 67.95 -16.56
CA ILE A 8 -58.42 68.04 -15.09
C ILE A 8 -57.12 67.81 -14.31
N HIS A 9 -56.20 66.98 -14.83
CA HIS A 9 -54.98 66.61 -14.12
C HIS A 9 -53.77 67.53 -14.35
N GLN A 10 -53.82 68.44 -15.33
CA GLN A 10 -52.72 69.39 -15.57
C GLN A 10 -52.79 70.65 -14.71
N MET A 11 -53.97 71.06 -14.20
CA MET A 11 -54.12 72.26 -13.34
C MET A 11 -53.66 72.09 -11.88
N LYS A 12 -53.04 70.97 -11.50
CA LYS A 12 -52.64 70.72 -10.09
C LYS A 12 -51.15 70.52 -9.83
N ARG A 13 -50.27 70.66 -10.83
CA ARG A 13 -48.81 70.46 -10.65
C ARG A 13 -47.94 71.72 -10.70
N ILE A 14 -48.49 72.89 -11.03
CA ILE A 14 -47.65 74.10 -11.27
C ILE A 14 -47.70 75.14 -10.13
N THR A 15 -48.58 75.00 -9.13
CA THR A 15 -48.73 76.06 -8.08
C THR A 15 -48.25 75.67 -6.68
N VAL A 16 -47.67 74.49 -6.47
CA VAL A 16 -47.15 74.04 -5.15
C VAL A 16 -45.67 73.64 -5.22
N GLY A 17 -44.88 74.35 -6.04
CA GLY A 17 -43.44 74.10 -6.20
C GLY A 17 -42.53 75.26 -5.80
N ALA A 18 -43.08 76.45 -5.56
CA ALA A 18 -42.28 77.67 -5.41
C ALA A 18 -42.06 78.14 -3.96
N THR A 19 -42.73 77.54 -2.97
CA THR A 19 -42.68 78.01 -1.56
C THR A 19 -42.10 77.02 -0.54
N THR A 20 -41.68 75.80 -0.92
CA THR A 20 -41.35 74.76 0.08
C THR A 20 -39.97 74.10 -0.05
N THR A 21 -39.05 74.65 -0.85
CA THR A 21 -37.85 73.89 -1.26
C THR A 21 -36.55 74.31 -0.57
N LEU A 22 -36.43 75.54 -0.04
CA LEU A 22 -35.20 75.98 0.63
C LEU A 22 -35.06 75.41 2.06
N GLU A 23 -36.13 75.43 2.86
CA GLU A 23 -36.10 74.87 4.22
C GLU A 23 -36.02 73.35 4.22
N TYR A 24 -36.66 72.67 3.26
CA TYR A 24 -36.62 71.21 3.16
C TYR A 24 -35.21 70.67 2.91
N HIS A 25 -34.42 71.32 2.05
CA HIS A 25 -33.03 70.93 1.83
C HIS A 25 -32.15 71.20 3.05
N GLY A 26 -32.35 72.32 3.75
CA GLY A 26 -31.66 72.61 5.01
C GLY A 26 -32.00 71.61 6.13
N TRP A 27 -33.28 71.23 6.23
CA TRP A 27 -33.77 70.21 7.16
C TRP A 27 -33.21 68.81 6.84
N ARG A 28 -33.13 68.45 5.55
CA ARG A 28 -32.56 67.17 5.10
C ARG A 28 -31.05 67.08 5.36
N SER A 29 -30.30 68.16 5.13
CA SER A 29 -28.85 68.20 5.34
C SER A 29 -28.45 68.16 6.82
N LYS A 30 -29.34 68.54 7.75
CA LYS A 30 -29.13 68.42 9.20
C LYS A 30 -29.42 67.03 9.77
N ARG A 31 -30.04 66.12 9.01
CA ARG A 31 -30.25 64.74 9.46
C ARG A 31 -28.97 63.91 9.32
N ILE A 32 -28.21 63.80 10.39
CA ILE A 32 -27.33 62.65 10.60
C ILE A 32 -28.27 61.44 10.72
N ASN A 33 -28.12 60.45 9.82
CA ASN A 33 -28.98 59.28 9.82
C ASN A 33 -28.57 58.33 10.95
N ASP A 34 -29.21 58.47 12.12
CA ASP A 34 -28.99 57.59 13.27
C ASP A 34 -29.41 56.13 13.02
N ASN A 35 -30.05 55.84 11.87
CA ASN A 35 -30.39 54.47 11.45
C ASN A 35 -29.22 53.72 10.77
N ILE A 36 -28.05 54.33 10.58
CA ILE A 36 -26.85 53.58 10.24
C ILE A 36 -26.21 53.18 11.57
N PRO A 37 -26.31 51.92 12.00
CA PRO A 37 -25.67 51.50 13.23
C PRO A 37 -24.17 51.75 13.05
N ARG A 38 -23.58 52.57 13.92
CA ARG A 38 -22.12 52.70 14.03
C ARG A 38 -21.53 51.28 14.03
N PRO A 39 -20.54 50.95 13.18
CA PRO A 39 -19.92 49.63 13.23
C PRO A 39 -19.33 49.50 14.62
N ARG A 40 -19.99 48.72 15.50
CA ARG A 40 -19.42 48.40 16.80
C ARG A 40 -18.19 47.58 16.48
N GLU A 41 -17.00 48.07 16.79
CA GLU A 41 -15.73 47.33 16.64
C GLU A 41 -15.79 45.99 17.35
N GLU A 42 -16.56 45.88 18.43
CA GLU A 42 -16.93 44.62 19.08
C GLU A 42 -17.68 43.65 18.18
N ARG A 43 -18.57 44.14 17.31
CA ARG A 43 -19.33 43.32 16.36
C ARG A 43 -18.44 42.83 15.22
N VAL A 44 -17.49 43.66 14.78
CA VAL A 44 -16.47 43.29 13.79
C VAL A 44 -15.54 42.21 14.36
N ARG A 45 -15.01 42.41 15.58
CA ARG A 45 -14.23 41.38 16.30
C ARG A 45 -15.06 40.12 16.59
N SER A 46 -16.35 40.25 16.89
CA SER A 46 -17.20 39.09 17.12
C SER A 46 -17.46 38.34 15.81
N ILE A 47 -17.75 39.02 14.70
CA ILE A 47 -17.93 38.38 13.40
C ILE A 47 -16.63 37.68 12.99
N GLU A 48 -15.48 38.33 13.15
CA GLU A 48 -14.16 37.74 12.90
C GLU A 48 -13.86 36.53 13.81
N LYS A 49 -14.28 36.58 15.08
CA LYS A 49 -14.18 35.44 16.03
C LYS A 49 -15.16 34.30 15.72
N HIS A 50 -16.33 34.57 15.12
CA HIS A 50 -17.28 33.55 14.65
C HIS A 50 -16.91 33.03 13.25
N LEU A 51 -16.18 33.81 12.45
CA LEU A 51 -15.50 33.44 11.22
C LEU A 51 -14.13 32.80 11.47
N ARG A 52 -13.70 32.68 12.74
CA ARG A 52 -12.57 31.85 13.15
C ARG A 52 -12.99 30.41 12.84
N VAL A 53 -12.69 30.02 11.60
CA VAL A 53 -13.11 28.82 10.89
C VAL A 53 -13.05 27.62 11.82
N VAL A 54 -14.17 27.32 12.47
CA VAL A 54 -14.38 26.01 13.07
C VAL A 54 -14.57 25.10 11.86
N PRO A 55 -13.68 24.11 11.64
CA PRO A 55 -13.85 23.17 10.55
C PRO A 55 -15.25 22.56 10.67
N SER A 56 -15.99 22.57 9.57
CA SER A 56 -17.30 21.90 9.56
C SER A 56 -17.10 20.40 9.84
N GLU A 57 -18.10 19.74 10.41
CA GLU A 57 -18.03 18.28 10.67
C GLU A 57 -17.66 17.50 9.40
N LEU A 58 -18.13 17.95 8.22
CA LEU A 58 -17.77 17.37 6.93
C LEU A 58 -16.31 17.57 6.56
N GLU A 59 -15.72 18.70 6.90
CA GLU A 59 -14.31 19.00 6.63
C GLU A 59 -13.39 18.14 7.51
N ILE A 60 -13.78 17.92 8.77
CA ILE A 60 -13.10 16.99 9.69
C ILE A 60 -13.17 15.56 9.14
N ILE A 61 -14.36 15.10 8.76
CA ILE A 61 -14.56 13.75 8.19
C ILE A 61 -13.74 13.56 6.91
N LYS A 62 -13.69 14.59 6.05
CA LYS A 62 -12.89 14.55 4.82
C LYS A 62 -11.40 14.39 5.12
N GLN A 63 -10.86 15.18 6.04
CA GLN A 63 -9.44 15.08 6.43
C GLN A 63 -9.12 13.72 7.04
N ASP A 64 -9.99 13.19 7.92
CA ASP A 64 -9.81 11.86 8.51
C ASP A 64 -9.85 10.76 7.45
N PHE A 65 -10.73 10.87 6.46
CA PHE A 65 -10.79 9.93 5.34
C PHE A 65 -9.51 9.97 4.49
N GLU A 66 -9.04 11.16 4.12
CA GLU A 66 -7.78 11.34 3.37
C GLU A 66 -6.59 10.75 4.14
N LYS A 67 -6.52 10.98 5.46
CA LYS A 67 -5.47 10.41 6.31
C LYS A 67 -5.51 8.89 6.32
N ARG A 68 -6.67 8.28 6.57
CA ARG A 68 -6.84 6.81 6.57
C ARG A 68 -6.53 6.21 5.20
N SER A 69 -6.94 6.88 4.13
CA SER A 69 -6.66 6.44 2.76
C SER A 69 -5.15 6.43 2.49
N SER A 70 -4.42 7.46 2.92
CA SER A 70 -2.96 7.52 2.80
C SER A 70 -2.27 6.42 3.63
N GLU A 71 -2.70 6.19 4.86
CA GLU A 71 -2.18 5.12 5.72
C GLU A 71 -2.40 3.73 5.09
N LEU A 72 -3.58 3.48 4.53
CA LEU A 72 -3.89 2.25 3.80
C LEU A 72 -3.03 2.11 2.54
N GLY A 73 -2.83 3.19 1.78
CA GLY A 73 -1.96 3.18 0.60
C GLY A 73 -0.53 2.75 0.94
N LYS A 74 0.07 3.33 1.99
CA LYS A 74 1.41 2.94 2.47
C LYS A 74 1.47 1.48 2.91
N LYS A 75 0.42 0.98 3.57
CA LYS A 75 0.35 -0.42 3.99
C LYS A 75 0.24 -1.37 2.80
N ILE A 76 -0.49 -0.99 1.75
CA ILE A 76 -0.58 -1.77 0.51
C ILE A 76 0.80 -1.82 -0.16
N GLU A 77 1.48 -0.68 -0.31
CA GLU A 77 2.82 -0.61 -0.90
C GLU A 77 3.82 -1.51 -0.13
N GLN A 78 3.84 -1.44 1.20
CA GLN A 78 4.67 -2.32 2.03
C GLN A 78 4.36 -3.81 1.80
N LEU A 79 3.07 -4.18 1.73
CA LEU A 79 2.68 -5.57 1.49
C LEU A 79 3.04 -6.05 0.08
N GLU A 80 3.01 -5.16 -0.91
CA GLU A 80 3.46 -5.47 -2.28
C GLU A 80 4.97 -5.72 -2.34
N GLU A 81 5.76 -4.91 -1.63
CA GLU A 81 7.21 -5.12 -1.47
C GLU A 81 7.52 -6.45 -0.76
N GLU A 82 6.88 -6.71 0.38
CA GLU A 82 7.05 -7.97 1.12
C GLU A 82 6.68 -9.19 0.26
N LYS A 83 5.59 -9.10 -0.51
CA LYS A 83 5.17 -10.15 -1.45
C LYS A 83 6.22 -10.37 -2.54
N MET A 84 6.82 -9.30 -3.09
CA MET A 84 7.89 -9.43 -4.08
C MET A 84 9.12 -10.13 -3.51
N HIS A 85 9.56 -9.76 -2.31
CA HIS A 85 10.68 -10.40 -1.65
C HIS A 85 10.43 -11.90 -1.40
N LEU A 86 9.25 -12.25 -0.87
CA LEU A 86 8.88 -13.64 -0.65
C LEU A 86 8.83 -14.46 -1.95
N ALA A 87 8.38 -13.86 -3.07
CA ALA A 87 8.38 -14.53 -4.35
C ALA A 87 9.81 -14.89 -4.81
N LEU A 88 10.77 -13.98 -4.61
CA LEU A 88 12.19 -14.24 -4.91
C LEU A 88 12.76 -15.35 -4.02
N ASP A 89 12.48 -15.32 -2.71
CA ASP A 89 12.95 -16.35 -1.78
C ASP A 89 12.42 -17.74 -2.16
N VAL A 90 11.14 -17.83 -2.54
CA VAL A 90 10.53 -19.07 -3.02
C VAL A 90 11.27 -19.62 -4.25
N ASP A 91 11.65 -18.76 -5.19
CA ASP A 91 12.35 -19.20 -6.40
C ASP A 91 13.81 -19.60 -6.11
N ILE A 92 14.49 -18.92 -5.18
CA ILE A 92 15.81 -19.33 -4.67
C ILE A 92 15.73 -20.72 -4.04
N LEU A 93 14.76 -20.94 -3.14
CA LEU A 93 14.57 -22.23 -2.47
C LEU A 93 14.27 -23.37 -3.46
N LYS A 94 13.48 -23.11 -4.50
CA LYS A 94 13.23 -24.08 -5.58
C LYS A 94 14.52 -24.46 -6.31
N LEU A 95 15.36 -23.49 -6.64
CA LEU A 95 16.64 -23.72 -7.32
C LEU A 95 17.61 -24.53 -6.45
N GLU A 96 17.70 -24.21 -5.16
CA GLU A 96 18.51 -24.97 -4.21
C GLU A 96 18.03 -26.42 -4.07
N ALA A 97 16.72 -26.61 -3.92
CA ALA A 97 16.11 -27.94 -3.84
C ALA A 97 16.39 -28.77 -5.10
N GLU A 98 16.32 -28.17 -6.29
CA GLU A 98 16.63 -28.87 -7.53
C GLU A 98 18.10 -29.29 -7.62
N LYS A 99 19.02 -28.42 -7.20
CA LYS A 99 20.46 -28.71 -7.15
C LYS A 99 20.75 -29.87 -6.19
N LEU A 100 20.14 -29.86 -5.01
CA LEU A 100 20.26 -30.94 -4.04
C LEU A 100 19.71 -32.26 -4.59
N ARG A 101 18.56 -32.23 -5.28
CA ARG A 101 17.99 -33.42 -5.92
C ARG A 101 18.93 -34.01 -6.97
N LYS A 102 19.54 -33.18 -7.82
CA LYS A 102 20.52 -33.63 -8.83
C LYS A 102 21.75 -34.26 -8.16
N GLY A 103 22.28 -33.64 -7.11
CA GLY A 103 23.40 -34.18 -6.35
C GLY A 103 23.08 -35.52 -5.70
N LYS A 104 21.90 -35.65 -5.08
CA LYS A 104 21.43 -36.90 -4.47
C LYS A 104 21.33 -38.03 -5.50
N ASN A 105 20.69 -37.78 -6.65
CA ASN A 105 20.52 -38.80 -7.69
C ASN A 105 21.88 -39.33 -8.19
N LYS A 106 22.84 -38.44 -8.42
CA LYS A 106 24.20 -38.85 -8.82
C LYS A 106 24.89 -39.70 -7.76
N ALA A 107 24.83 -39.28 -6.49
CA ALA A 107 25.42 -40.06 -5.40
C ALA A 107 24.77 -41.45 -5.25
N GLU A 108 23.48 -41.56 -5.53
CA GLU A 108 22.74 -42.82 -5.51
C GLU A 108 23.13 -43.75 -6.67
N GLU A 109 23.28 -43.21 -7.89
CA GLU A 109 23.83 -43.94 -9.04
C GLU A 109 25.26 -44.44 -8.77
N ASP A 110 26.12 -43.58 -8.22
CA ASP A 110 27.51 -43.94 -7.87
C ASP A 110 27.54 -45.05 -6.80
N LEU A 111 26.64 -44.99 -5.80
CA LEU A 111 26.52 -46.00 -4.76
C LEU A 111 26.05 -47.35 -5.33
N ASP A 112 25.08 -47.35 -6.23
CA ASP A 112 24.58 -48.56 -6.88
C ASP A 112 25.66 -49.21 -7.77
N SER A 113 26.42 -48.40 -8.50
CA SER A 113 27.59 -48.86 -9.26
C SER A 113 28.62 -49.52 -8.35
N LEU A 114 29.02 -48.83 -7.27
CA LEU A 114 29.98 -49.35 -6.30
C LEU A 114 29.51 -50.65 -5.64
N LYS A 115 28.20 -50.76 -5.35
CA LYS A 115 27.59 -51.97 -4.80
C LYS A 115 27.66 -53.15 -5.77
N ILE A 116 27.50 -52.90 -7.07
CA ILE A 116 27.66 -53.93 -8.12
C ILE A 116 29.12 -54.38 -8.19
N ASP A 117 30.05 -53.43 -8.24
CA ASP A 117 31.49 -53.74 -8.34
C ASP A 117 32.01 -54.48 -7.11
N TYR A 118 31.57 -54.09 -5.92
CA TYR A 118 31.87 -54.81 -4.68
C TYR A 118 31.37 -56.26 -4.74
N LYS A 119 30.14 -56.49 -5.21
CA LYS A 119 29.60 -57.85 -5.36
C LYS A 119 30.44 -58.68 -6.34
N LYS A 120 30.84 -58.10 -7.48
CA LYS A 120 31.72 -58.76 -8.46
C LYS A 120 33.08 -59.10 -7.83
N LEU A 121 33.73 -58.14 -7.18
CA LEU A 121 35.01 -58.34 -6.51
C LEU A 121 34.94 -59.48 -5.48
N ARG A 122 33.90 -59.48 -4.64
CA ARG A 122 33.67 -60.54 -3.65
C ARG A 122 33.50 -61.92 -4.29
N LEU A 123 32.82 -62.00 -5.43
CA LEU A 123 32.70 -63.25 -6.20
C LEU A 123 34.06 -63.66 -6.79
N SER A 124 34.81 -62.74 -7.38
CA SER A 124 36.15 -63.02 -7.91
C SER A 124 37.12 -63.53 -6.85
N ILE A 125 37.13 -62.95 -5.64
CA ILE A 125 37.95 -63.42 -4.51
C ILE A 125 37.60 -64.86 -4.11
N ARG A 126 36.30 -65.21 -4.13
CA ARG A 126 35.83 -66.57 -3.86
C ARG A 126 36.29 -67.54 -4.96
N THR A 127 36.12 -67.18 -6.22
CA THR A 127 36.48 -68.02 -7.36
C THR A 127 37.99 -68.25 -7.46
N ALA A 128 38.81 -67.24 -7.18
CA ALA A 128 40.26 -67.34 -7.18
C ALA A 128 40.83 -68.11 -5.96
N GLY A 129 39.99 -68.57 -5.03
CA GLY A 129 40.43 -69.23 -3.80
C GLY A 129 41.17 -68.31 -2.81
N LEU A 130 41.26 -67.01 -3.10
CA LEU A 130 41.89 -66.00 -2.26
C LEU A 130 41.10 -65.69 -0.98
N GLY A 131 39.84 -66.13 -0.91
CA GLY A 131 39.02 -66.06 0.31
C GLY A 131 39.33 -67.12 1.37
N LYS A 132 40.27 -68.04 1.12
CA LYS A 132 40.68 -69.08 2.07
C LYS A 132 41.44 -68.46 3.25
N THR A 133 41.12 -68.90 4.46
CA THR A 133 41.92 -68.54 5.64
C THR A 133 43.29 -69.21 5.59
N SER A 134 44.29 -68.64 6.27
CA SER A 134 45.67 -69.17 6.29
C SER A 134 45.75 -70.65 6.70
N GLU A 135 44.84 -71.10 7.57
CA GLU A 135 44.74 -72.50 8.00
C GLU A 135 44.31 -73.44 6.87
N GLN A 136 43.34 -73.03 6.05
CA GLN A 136 42.90 -73.80 4.89
C GLN A 136 44.05 -73.97 3.88
N TRP A 137 44.85 -72.93 3.65
CA TRP A 137 46.05 -73.01 2.81
C TRP A 137 47.10 -73.98 3.36
N ARG A 138 47.34 -73.99 4.68
CA ARG A 138 48.31 -74.90 5.29
C ARG A 138 47.88 -76.37 5.20
N GLN A 139 46.58 -76.62 5.31
CA GLN A 139 46.03 -77.97 5.24
C GLN A 139 46.09 -78.55 3.82
N GLU A 140 45.76 -77.76 2.81
CA GLU A 140 45.85 -78.15 1.40
C GLU A 140 47.31 -78.47 1.01
N ILE A 141 48.29 -77.66 1.43
CA ILE A 141 49.73 -77.94 1.22
C ILE A 141 50.16 -79.25 1.90
N LYS A 142 49.64 -79.57 3.09
CA LYS A 142 49.96 -80.85 3.75
C LYS A 142 49.37 -82.04 2.99
N GLU A 143 48.13 -81.93 2.54
CA GLU A 143 47.45 -82.98 1.77
C GLU A 143 48.14 -83.25 0.42
N GLU A 144 48.60 -82.19 -0.27
CA GLU A 144 49.36 -82.29 -1.53
C GLU A 144 50.70 -83.00 -1.33
N LYS A 145 51.43 -82.64 -0.25
CA LYS A 145 52.70 -83.31 0.11
C LYS A 145 52.51 -84.80 0.37
N THR A 146 51.45 -85.19 1.06
CA THR A 146 51.15 -86.61 1.34
C THR A 146 50.69 -87.41 0.12
N LYS A 147 50.27 -86.77 -0.98
CA LYS A 147 49.90 -87.45 -2.23
C LYS A 147 51.07 -87.68 -3.18
N SER A 148 52.22 -87.07 -2.89
CA SER A 148 53.41 -87.08 -3.74
C SER A 148 54.46 -88.12 -3.30
N ASP A 149 54.25 -88.74 -2.13
CA ASP A 149 55.03 -89.85 -1.57
C ASP A 149 54.35 -91.19 -1.87
#